data_AF-A0AA40X390-F1
#
_entry.id   AF-A0AA40X390-F1
#
_cell.length_a   1.000
_cell.length_b   1.000
_cell.length_c   1.000
_cell.angle_alpha   90.00
_cell.angle_beta   90.00
_cell.angle_gamma   90.00
#
_symmetry.space_group_name_H-M   'P 1'
#
loop_
_entity.id
_entity.type
_entity.pdbx_description
1 polymer ?
#
loop_
_entity_poly.entity_id
_entity_poly.type
_entity_poly.pdbx_seq_one_letter_code
_entity_poly.pdbx_strand_id
1 'polypeptide(L)'
;MKNTNYDLTTFENVTLRIAPGEYHTFPLVDNKGVFTHFYETQDETSAFIRLIPDVNNPIYALYKKYGKFQILICAFSTKDEINAEAMKIINCSEPFKKTLSNLLNGRMHE
;
A
#
# COMPACT_ATOMS: atom_id res chain seq x y z
N MET A 1 -13.23 1.14 26.69
CA MET A 1 -12.29 1.91 25.86
C MET A 1 -13.06 2.42 24.65
N LYS A 2 -13.13 3.74 24.42
CA LYS A 2 -13.77 4.27 23.22
C LYS A 2 -12.83 4.01 22.04
N ASN A 3 -13.12 2.99 21.23
CA ASN A 3 -12.51 2.87 19.90
C ASN A 3 -12.97 4.07 19.09
N THR A 4 -12.14 5.10 19.09
CA THR A 4 -12.36 6.28 18.25
C THR A 4 -11.81 5.85 16.89
N ASN A 5 -12.64 5.19 16.09
CA ASN A 5 -12.34 4.97 14.68
C ASN A 5 -12.36 6.36 14.05
N TYR A 6 -11.18 6.98 13.96
CA TYR A 6 -11.02 8.20 13.18
C TYR A 6 -11.32 7.83 11.74
N ASP A 7 -12.31 8.48 11.15
CA ASP A 7 -12.56 8.38 9.74
C ASP A 7 -11.42 9.12 9.01
N LEU A 8 -10.39 8.35 8.65
CA LEU A 8 -9.17 8.88 8.04
C LEU A 8 -9.41 9.42 6.62
N THR A 9 -10.62 9.24 6.05
CA THR A 9 -10.95 9.68 4.69
C THR A 9 -10.97 11.20 4.51
N THR A 10 -11.00 11.95 5.62
CA THR A 10 -11.02 13.42 5.63
C THR A 10 -9.64 14.08 5.71
N PHE A 11 -8.57 13.29 5.90
CA PHE A 11 -7.22 13.81 6.08
C PHE A 11 -6.37 13.54 4.85
N GLU A 12 -5.57 14.51 4.43
CA GLU A 12 -4.65 14.36 3.30
C GLU A 12 -3.33 13.69 3.72
N ASN A 13 -2.96 13.80 5.00
CA ASN A 13 -1.68 13.34 5.52
C ASN A 13 -1.80 12.79 6.94
N VAL A 14 -0.89 11.88 7.29
CA VAL A 14 -0.70 11.37 8.66
C VAL A 14 0.75 11.56 9.08
N THR A 15 0.98 12.01 10.31
CA THR A 15 2.33 12.12 10.88
C THR A 15 2.52 11.05 11.94
N LEU A 16 3.55 10.21 11.76
CA LEU A 16 3.88 9.13 12.68
C LEU A 16 5.27 9.33 13.26
N ARG A 17 5.43 8.98 14.54
CA ARG A 17 6.74 8.90 15.18
C ARG A 17 7.38 7.56 14.85
N ILE A 18 8.24 7.53 13.83
CA ILE A 18 8.85 6.30 13.33
C ILE A 18 10.03 5.82 14.18
N ALA A 19 10.69 6.72 14.92
CA ALA A 19 11.74 6.43 15.89
C ALA A 19 11.79 7.49 17.03
N PRO A 20 12.56 7.29 18.11
CA PRO A 20 12.70 8.30 19.15
C PRO A 20 13.24 9.63 18.59
N GLY A 21 12.44 10.69 18.67
CA GLY A 21 12.81 12.01 18.13
C GLY A 21 12.58 12.19 16.62
N GLU A 22 12.17 11.13 15.91
CA GLU A 22 11.98 11.14 14.47
C GLU A 22 10.49 11.00 14.12
N TYR A 23 9.95 12.03 13.47
CA TYR A 23 8.59 12.09 12.98
C TYR A 23 8.62 12.18 11.46
N HIS A 24 7.72 11.45 10.81
CA HIS A 24 7.60 11.47 9.37
C HIS A 24 6.14 11.65 8.98
N THR A 25 5.90 12.52 8.00
CA THR A 25 4.57 12.80 7.47
C THR A 25 4.41 12.06 6.16
N PHE A 26 3.31 11.32 6.03
CA PHE A 26 2.97 10.51 4.87
C PHE A 26 1.66 10.99 4.28
N PRO A 27 1.53 11.08 2.95
CA PRO A 27 0.24 11.29 2.33
C PRO A 27 -0.66 10.07 2.55
N LEU A 28 -1.92 10.32 2.85
CA LEU A 28 -2.93 9.27 2.86
C LEU A 28 -3.35 9.00 1.42
N VAL A 29 -3.17 7.76 0.98
CA VAL A 29 -3.62 7.30 -0.34
C VAL A 29 -4.95 6.58 -0.23
N ASP A 30 -5.73 6.59 -1.31
CA ASP A 30 -6.94 5.78 -1.42
C ASP A 30 -6.62 4.32 -1.08
N ASN A 31 -7.26 3.80 -0.04
CA ASN A 31 -7.07 2.45 0.46
C ASN A 31 -8.11 1.47 -0.07
N LYS A 32 -8.95 1.92 -1.03
CA LYS A 32 -10.07 1.15 -1.60
C LYS A 32 -11.08 0.67 -0.56
N GLY A 33 -11.09 1.28 0.63
CA GLY A 33 -11.94 0.88 1.76
C GLY A 33 -11.58 -0.46 2.40
N VAL A 34 -10.52 -1.13 1.95
CA VAL A 34 -10.20 -2.52 2.36
C VAL A 34 -8.82 -2.67 2.99
N PHE A 35 -7.91 -1.72 2.76
CA PHE A 35 -6.55 -1.76 3.29
C PHE A 35 -6.37 -0.78 4.45
N THR A 36 -5.58 -1.15 5.46
CA THR A 36 -5.19 -0.22 6.52
C THR A 36 -4.10 0.72 6.00
N HIS A 37 -4.20 2.02 6.25
CA HIS A 37 -3.19 2.99 5.79
C HIS A 37 -1.80 2.76 6.39
N PHE A 38 -1.74 2.29 7.64
CA PHE A 38 -0.49 1.90 8.27
C PHE A 38 -0.72 0.93 9.42
N TYR A 39 0.31 0.17 9.78
CA TYR A 39 0.30 -0.68 10.97
C TYR A 39 1.72 -0.91 11.49
N GLU A 40 1.86 -1.21 12.78
CA GLU A 40 3.16 -1.56 13.37
C GLU A 40 3.58 -2.98 12.94
N THR A 41 4.86 -3.16 12.62
CA THR A 41 5.44 -4.45 12.29
C THR A 41 6.82 -4.62 12.92
N GLN A 42 7.18 -5.87 13.19
CA GLN A 42 8.56 -6.26 13.50
C GLN A 42 9.30 -6.81 12.27
N ASP A 43 8.58 -7.05 11.17
CA ASP A 43 9.12 -7.64 9.95
C ASP A 43 10.15 -6.72 9.29
N GLU A 44 11.29 -7.26 8.86
CA GLU A 44 12.39 -6.49 8.25
C GLU A 44 12.18 -6.17 6.77
N THR A 45 11.10 -6.69 6.16
CA THR A 45 10.78 -6.47 4.75
C THR A 45 10.59 -4.99 4.44
N SER A 46 11.43 -4.46 3.56
CA SER A 46 11.44 -3.04 3.19
C SER A 46 10.19 -2.62 2.40
N ALA A 47 9.65 -3.51 1.58
CA ALA A 47 8.39 -3.31 0.87
C ALA A 47 7.77 -4.66 0.50
N PHE A 48 6.43 -4.73 0.44
CA PHE A 48 5.72 -5.93 0.01
C PHE A 48 4.37 -5.58 -0.62
N ILE A 49 3.84 -6.50 -1.44
CA ILE A 49 2.51 -6.39 -2.03
C ILE A 49 1.57 -7.34 -1.30
N ARG A 50 0.42 -6.81 -0.85
CA ARG A 50 -0.73 -7.59 -0.38
C ARG A 50 -1.77 -7.68 -1.50
N LEU A 51 -2.39 -8.85 -1.65
CA LEU A 51 -3.49 -9.08 -2.58
C LEU A 51 -4.75 -9.39 -1.78
N ILE A 52 -5.86 -8.72 -2.13
CA ILE A 52 -7.20 -9.18 -1.82
C ILE A 52 -7.74 -9.85 -3.09
N PRO A 53 -7.89 -11.18 -3.10
CA PRO A 53 -8.40 -11.88 -4.27
C PRO A 53 -9.88 -11.53 -4.46
N ASP A 54 -10.23 -11.15 -5.68
CA ASP A 54 -11.60 -11.03 -6.16
C ASP A 54 -11.63 -11.61 -7.58
N VAL A 55 -12.71 -12.29 -7.93
CA VAL A 55 -12.81 -13.03 -9.21
C VAL A 55 -12.80 -12.08 -10.40
N ASN A 56 -13.37 -10.89 -10.24
CA ASN A 56 -13.54 -9.94 -11.34
C ASN A 56 -12.57 -8.75 -11.21
N ASN A 57 -12.21 -8.37 -9.99
CA ASN A 57 -11.41 -7.18 -9.75
C ASN A 57 -10.47 -7.33 -8.54
N PRO A 58 -9.39 -8.14 -8.66
CA PRO A 58 -8.42 -8.27 -7.59
C PRO A 58 -7.83 -6.90 -7.23
N ILE A 59 -7.66 -6.64 -5.93
CA ILE A 59 -7.12 -5.37 -5.44
C ILE A 59 -5.78 -5.63 -4.78
N TYR A 60 -4.78 -4.88 -5.18
CA TYR A 60 -3.42 -4.96 -4.69
C TYR A 60 -3.11 -3.74 -3.82
N ALA A 61 -2.30 -3.95 -2.79
CA ALA A 61 -1.77 -2.88 -1.96
C ALA A 61 -0.26 -3.02 -1.83
N LEU A 62 0.48 -1.98 -2.16
CA LEU A 62 1.90 -1.87 -1.94
C LEU A 62 2.16 -1.16 -0.61
N TYR A 63 2.86 -1.83 0.28
CA TYR A 63 3.33 -1.27 1.54
C TYR A 63 4.84 -1.10 1.52
N LYS A 64 5.31 -0.07 2.22
CA LYS A 64 6.73 0.22 2.43
C LYS A 64 7.00 0.47 3.90
N LYS A 65 8.14 -0.02 4.37
CA LYS A 65 8.56 0.08 5.76
C LYS A 65 9.20 1.44 6.06
N TYR A 66 8.79 2.04 7.16
CA TYR A 66 9.38 3.23 7.76
C TYR A 66 9.51 3.05 9.28
N GLY A 67 10.74 2.89 9.75
CA GLY A 67 11.01 2.52 11.15
C GLY A 67 10.26 1.24 11.53
N LYS A 68 9.37 1.32 12.52
CA LYS A 68 8.54 0.21 12.99
C LYS A 68 7.17 0.09 12.30
N PHE A 69 6.89 0.89 11.28
CA PHE A 69 5.59 0.90 10.61
C PHE A 69 5.70 0.39 9.16
N GLN A 70 4.66 -0.29 8.71
CA GLN A 70 4.37 -0.47 7.28
C GLN A 70 3.32 0.55 6.87
N ILE A 71 3.63 1.34 5.85
CA ILE A 71 2.78 2.42 5.35
C ILE A 71 2.29 2.04 3.96
N LEU A 72 0.98 2.19 3.73
CA LEU A 72 0.36 1.98 2.42
C LEU A 72 0.81 3.10 1.47
N ILE A 73 1.48 2.71 0.39
CA ILE A 73 1.98 3.64 -0.62
C ILE A 73 1.03 3.73 -1.81
N CYS A 74 0.35 2.65 -2.15
CA CYS A 74 -0.59 2.61 -3.27
C CYS A 74 -1.52 1.40 -3.14
N ALA A 75 -2.82 1.61 -3.31
CA ALA A 75 -3.77 0.53 -3.58
C ALA A 75 -4.29 0.66 -5.02
N PHE A 76 -4.29 -0.43 -5.75
CA PHE A 76 -4.55 -0.44 -7.19
C PHE A 76 -5.18 -1.76 -7.63
N SER A 77 -6.08 -1.69 -8.62
CA SER A 77 -6.61 -2.85 -9.34
C SER A 77 -6.19 -2.83 -10.81
N THR A 78 -5.83 -1.65 -11.31
CA THR A 78 -5.38 -1.37 -12.67
C THR A 78 -3.94 -0.85 -12.64
N LYS A 79 -3.27 -0.84 -13.80
CA LYS A 79 -1.93 -0.23 -13.92
C LYS A 79 -1.98 1.30 -13.82
N ASP A 80 -3.05 1.93 -14.32
CA ASP A 80 -3.22 3.38 -14.34
C ASP A 80 -3.39 4.01 -12.95
N GLU A 81 -3.82 3.21 -11.97
CA GLU A 81 -3.91 3.62 -10.56
C GLU A 81 -2.55 3.61 -9.83
N ILE A 82 -1.51 3.04 -10.43
CA ILE A 82 -0.20 2.92 -9.80
C ILE A 82 0.51 4.27 -9.84
N ASN A 83 0.74 4.85 -8.68
CA ASN A 83 1.47 6.11 -8.58
C ASN A 83 2.97 5.95 -8.90
N ALA A 84 3.65 7.07 -9.18
CA ALA A 84 5.05 7.08 -9.62
C ALA A 84 6.01 6.45 -8.60
N GLU A 85 5.76 6.58 -7.29
CA GLU A 85 6.59 5.94 -6.27
C GLU A 85 6.42 4.42 -6.27
N ALA A 86 5.17 3.95 -6.28
CA ALA A 86 4.87 2.52 -6.35
C ALA A 86 5.44 1.88 -7.61
N MET A 87 5.36 2.56 -8.76
CA MET A 87 5.91 2.07 -10.02
C MET A 87 7.43 1.90 -9.95
N LYS A 88 8.15 2.81 -9.26
CA LYS A 88 9.60 2.66 -9.03
C LYS A 88 9.90 1.41 -8.20
N ILE A 89 9.19 1.20 -7.10
CA ILE A 89 9.38 0.03 -6.22
C ILE A 89 9.10 -1.26 -6.98
N ILE A 90 8.00 -1.31 -7.74
CA ILE A 90 7.62 -2.46 -8.56
C ILE A 90 8.72 -2.78 -9.58
N ASN A 91 9.27 -1.75 -10.25
CA ASN A 91 10.32 -1.92 -11.25
C ASN A 91 11.70 -2.30 -10.67
N CYS A 92 11.91 -2.16 -9.36
CA CYS A 92 13.16 -2.53 -8.71
C CYS A 92 13.23 -4.01 -8.29
N SER A 93 12.14 -4.78 -8.37
CA SER A 93 12.05 -6.15 -7.86
C SER A 93 11.37 -7.09 -8.86
N GLU A 94 12.04 -8.18 -9.26
CA GLU A 94 11.47 -9.19 -10.15
C GLU A 94 10.14 -9.79 -9.64
N PRO A 95 10.01 -10.16 -8.35
CA PRO A 95 8.73 -10.57 -7.79
C PRO A 95 7.59 -9.57 -8.04
N PHE A 96 7.84 -8.27 -7.87
CA PHE A 96 6.81 -7.26 -8.06
C PHE A 96 6.48 -7.05 -9.53
N LYS A 97 7.47 -7.10 -10.42
CA LYS A 97 7.25 -7.11 -11.88
C LYS A 97 6.34 -8.27 -12.28
N LYS A 98 6.58 -9.47 -11.74
CA LYS A 98 5.74 -10.64 -12.02
C LYS A 98 4.29 -10.43 -11.56
N THR A 99 4.08 -9.87 -10.37
CA THR A 99 2.75 -9.51 -9.89
C THR A 99 2.05 -8.52 -10.82
N LEU A 100 2.75 -7.48 -11.28
CA LEU A 100 2.20 -6.51 -12.22
C LEU A 100 1.87 -7.16 -13.58
N SER A 101 2.74 -8.01 -14.11
CA SER A 101 2.49 -8.74 -15.36
C SER A 101 1.28 -9.65 -15.26
N ASN A 102 1.10 -10.34 -14.13
CA ASN A 102 -0.08 -11.18 -13.90
C ASN A 102 -1.38 -10.35 -13.87
N LEU A 103 -1.35 -9.16 -13.26
CA LEU A 103 -2.48 -8.22 -13.27
C LEU A 103 -2.83 -7.76 -14.69
N LEU A 104 -1.84 -7.52 -15.54
CA LEU A 104 -2.06 -7.12 -16.94
C LEU A 104 -2.59 -8.27 -17.79
N ASN A 105 -2.07 -9.48 -17.60
CA ASN A 105 -2.46 -10.66 -18.39
C ASN A 105 -3.82 -11.23 -17.97
N GLY A 106 -4.25 -11.03 -16.73
CA GLY A 106 -5.56 -11.46 -16.23
C GLY A 106 -6.75 -10.70 -16.84
N ARG A 107 -6.49 -9.61 -17.59
CA ARG A 107 -7.52 -8.81 -18.29
C ARG A 107 -7.72 -9.19 -19.75
N MET A 108 -7.00 -10.20 -20.26
CA MET A 108 -7.11 -10.67 -21.65
C MET A 108 -8.13 -11.81 -21.85
N HIS A 109 -8.88 -12.19 -20.83
CA HIS A 109 -9.97 -13.17 -20.93
C HIS A 109 -11.33 -12.46 -20.75
N GLU A 110 -11.67 -11.60 -21.71
CA GLU A 110 -13.05 -11.20 -22.00
C GLU A 110 -13.31 -11.34 -23.50
#